data_AF-A0A839CVN2-F1
#
_entry.id   AF-A0A839CVN2-F1
#
_cell.length_a   1.000
_cell.length_b   1.000
_cell.length_c   1.000
_cell.angle_alpha   90.00
_cell.angle_beta   90.00
_cell.angle_gamma   90.00
#
_symmetry.space_group_name_H-M   'P 1'
#
loop_
_entity.id
_entity.type
_entity.pdbx_description
1 polymer ?
#
loop_
_entity_poly.entity_id
_entity_poly.type
_entity_poly.pdbx_seq_one_letter_code
_entity_poly.pdbx_strand_id
1 'polypeptide(L)'
;MTDIHLHAFDTHKYVKELQGTGFNESQAEVIVRSLLESREYNFSKLATRDQLTMLENSMNNRFENVDKEIKRVEERFISEITTAKNEFKTEIFSVKNELKAEVLSFKNELKAEISNAQLTILKWIIPCFITTIGMIIGILIKLL
;
A
#
# COMPACT_ATOMS: atom_id res chain seq x y z
N MET A 1 -0.12 -44.94 -9.61
CA MET A 1 -0.38 -44.32 -10.92
C MET A 1 -0.82 -45.44 -11.83
N THR A 2 -2.13 -45.65 -11.94
CA THR A 2 -2.70 -46.71 -12.77
C THR A 2 -2.76 -46.17 -14.19
N ASP A 3 -1.83 -46.63 -15.03
CA ASP A 3 -1.95 -46.49 -16.48
C ASP A 3 -3.31 -47.07 -16.87
N ILE A 4 -4.24 -46.19 -17.25
CA ILE A 4 -5.40 -46.61 -18.03
C ILE A 4 -4.80 -46.95 -19.40
N HIS A 5 -4.25 -48.15 -19.52
CA HIS A 5 -4.05 -48.77 -20.81
C HIS A 5 -5.44 -48.80 -21.44
N LEU A 6 -5.68 -47.85 -22.36
CA LEU A 6 -6.84 -47.89 -23.22
C LEU A 6 -6.67 -49.18 -24.03
N HIS A 7 -7.20 -50.30 -23.52
CA HIS A 7 -7.29 -51.51 -24.31
C HIS A 7 -8.09 -51.12 -25.54
N ALA A 8 -7.39 -51.07 -26.69
CA ALA A 8 -8.02 -50.85 -27.97
C ALA A 8 -9.25 -51.77 -28.03
N PHE A 9 -10.40 -51.21 -28.41
CA PHE A 9 -11.64 -51.98 -28.45
C PHE A 9 -11.49 -53.08 -29.49
N ASP A 10 -11.21 -54.29 -29.01
CA ASP A 10 -10.95 -55.45 -29.85
C ASP A 10 -12.27 -55.97 -30.41
N THR A 11 -12.64 -55.43 -31.58
CA THR A 11 -13.87 -55.78 -32.29
C THR A 11 -13.95 -57.28 -32.55
N HIS A 12 -12.83 -57.90 -32.88
CA HIS A 12 -12.79 -59.31 -33.26
C HIS A 12 -13.09 -60.21 -32.05
N LYS A 13 -12.48 -59.92 -30.90
CA LYS A 13 -12.76 -60.63 -29.65
C LYS A 13 -14.24 -60.55 -29.28
N TYR A 14 -14.84 -59.36 -29.32
CA TYR A 14 -16.25 -59.17 -28.95
C TYR A 14 -17.23 -59.82 -29.94
N VAL A 15 -16.93 -59.82 -31.24
CA VAL A 15 -17.73 -60.56 -32.24
C VAL A 15 -17.68 -62.07 -31.94
N LYS A 16 -16.51 -62.62 -31.59
CA LYS A 16 -16.35 -64.04 -31.25
C LYS A 16 -17.09 -64.43 -29.96
N GLU A 17 -17.06 -63.58 -28.95
CA GLU A 17 -17.82 -63.79 -27.71
C GLU A 17 -19.34 -63.82 -27.98
N LEU A 18 -19.86 -62.90 -28.79
CA LEU A 18 -21.28 -62.87 -29.17
C LEU A 18 -21.68 -64.12 -29.98
N GLN A 19 -20.84 -64.56 -30.92
CA GLN A 19 -21.05 -65.82 -31.65
C GLN A 19 -21.13 -67.03 -30.71
N GLY A 20 -20.30 -67.08 -29.68
CA GLY A 20 -20.31 -68.13 -28.65
C GLY A 20 -21.57 -68.17 -27.78
N THR A 21 -22.36 -67.09 -27.77
CA THR A 21 -23.63 -67.00 -27.01
C THR A 21 -24.88 -67.24 -27.85
N GLY A 22 -24.73 -67.57 -29.14
CA GLY A 22 -25.83 -67.92 -30.04
C GLY A 22 -26.24 -66.82 -31.02
N PHE A 23 -25.55 -65.68 -31.06
CA PHE A 23 -25.74 -64.70 -32.14
C PHE A 23 -25.08 -65.17 -33.43
N ASN A 24 -25.72 -64.92 -34.57
CA ASN A 24 -25.04 -65.13 -35.85
C ASN A 24 -24.02 -63.99 -36.10
N GLU A 25 -23.12 -64.21 -37.06
CA GLU A 25 -22.05 -63.27 -37.39
C GLU A 25 -22.55 -61.86 -37.70
N SER A 26 -23.61 -61.75 -38.52
CA SER A 26 -24.18 -60.47 -38.91
C SER A 26 -24.76 -59.70 -37.72
N GLN A 27 -25.46 -60.40 -36.81
CA GLN A 27 -25.98 -59.80 -35.58
C GLN A 27 -24.85 -59.34 -34.64
N ALA A 28 -23.83 -60.16 -34.47
CA ALA A 28 -22.67 -59.85 -33.63
C ALA A 28 -21.91 -58.62 -34.16
N GLU A 29 -21.67 -58.55 -35.48
CA GLU A 29 -21.02 -57.40 -36.12
C GLU A 29 -21.84 -56.11 -35.98
N VAL A 30 -23.16 -56.16 -36.16
CA VAL A 30 -24.05 -54.99 -36.03
C VAL A 30 -24.02 -54.45 -34.60
N ILE A 31 -24.07 -55.32 -33.59
CA ILE A 31 -24.03 -54.94 -32.17
C ILE A 31 -22.68 -54.28 -31.84
N VAL A 32 -21.57 -54.92 -32.23
CA VAL A 32 -20.21 -54.42 -31.95
C VAL A 32 -19.96 -53.10 -32.68
N ARG A 33 -20.42 -52.96 -33.93
CA ARG A 33 -20.32 -51.71 -34.70
C ARG A 33 -21.15 -50.59 -34.08
N SER A 34 -22.38 -50.86 -33.67
CA SER A 34 -23.23 -49.87 -33.01
C SER A 34 -22.62 -49.40 -31.69
N LEU A 35 -22.00 -50.31 -30.92
CA LEU A 35 -21.26 -49.96 -29.70
C LEU A 35 -20.02 -49.11 -29.99
N LEU A 36 -19.32 -49.39 -31.08
CA LEU A 36 -18.20 -48.57 -31.57
C LEU A 36 -18.64 -47.16 -31.93
N GLU A 37 -19.67 -47.03 -32.76
CA GLU A 37 -20.28 -45.74 -33.16
C GLU A 37 -20.80 -44.97 -31.93
N SER A 38 -21.33 -45.67 -30.92
CA SER A 38 -21.75 -45.07 -29.65
C SER A 38 -20.55 -44.60 -28.80
N ARG A 39 -19.42 -45.31 -28.88
CA ARG A 39 -18.18 -45.02 -28.15
C ARG A 39 -17.31 -44.00 -28.89
N GLU A 40 -17.57 -43.73 -30.17
CA GLU A 40 -17.05 -42.56 -30.91
C GLU A 40 -17.59 -41.21 -30.38
N TYR A 41 -18.11 -41.16 -29.14
CA TYR A 41 -18.16 -39.93 -28.36
C TYR A 41 -16.75 -39.38 -28.19
N ASN A 42 -16.41 -38.50 -29.13
CA ASN A 42 -15.19 -37.74 -29.38
C ASN A 42 -14.25 -37.55 -28.16
N PHE A 43 -13.51 -38.59 -27.77
CA PHE A 43 -12.48 -38.51 -26.72
C PHE A 43 -11.37 -37.51 -27.06
N SER A 44 -11.25 -37.10 -28.34
CA SER A 44 -10.34 -36.03 -28.76
C SER A 44 -10.66 -34.66 -28.15
N LYS A 45 -11.89 -34.46 -27.64
CA LYS A 45 -12.30 -33.24 -26.94
C LYS A 45 -11.98 -33.27 -25.44
N LEU A 46 -11.54 -34.40 -24.89
CA LEU A 46 -11.17 -34.49 -23.48
C LEU A 46 -9.77 -33.95 -23.27
N ALA A 47 -9.58 -33.20 -22.19
CA ALA A 47 -8.25 -32.78 -21.76
C ALA A 47 -7.42 -34.00 -21.36
N THR A 48 -6.19 -34.10 -21.86
CA THR A 48 -5.25 -35.13 -21.45
C THR A 48 -4.71 -34.85 -20.05
N ARG A 49 -4.17 -35.88 -19.38
CA ARG A 49 -3.49 -35.69 -18.09
C ARG A 49 -2.35 -34.68 -18.19
N ASP A 50 -1.57 -34.74 -19.26
CA ASP A 50 -0.46 -33.82 -19.50
C ASP A 50 -0.95 -32.38 -19.63
N GLN A 51 -2.07 -32.14 -20.34
CA GLN A 51 -2.68 -30.82 -20.45
C GLN A 51 -3.14 -30.29 -19.09
N LEU A 52 -3.73 -31.15 -18.25
CA LEU A 52 -4.13 -30.77 -16.89
C LEU A 52 -2.91 -30.46 -16.00
N THR A 53 -1.85 -31.25 -16.07
CA THR A 53 -0.61 -31.00 -15.32
C THR A 53 0.08 -29.72 -15.78
N MET A 54 0.09 -29.42 -17.09
CA MET A 54 0.59 -28.14 -17.59
C MET A 54 -0.23 -26.96 -17.07
N LEU A 55 -1.56 -27.10 -17.07
CA LEU A 55 -2.46 -26.08 -16.53
C LEU A 55 -2.24 -25.87 -15.03
N GLU A 56 -2.14 -26.94 -14.24
CA GLU A 56 -1.86 -26.91 -12.81
C GLU A 56 -0.53 -26.20 -12.52
N ASN A 57 0.54 -26.56 -13.23
CA ASN A 57 1.83 -25.89 -13.11
C ASN A 57 1.75 -24.41 -13.48
N SER A 58 1.05 -24.07 -14.56
CA SER A 58 0.84 -22.67 -14.94
C SER A 58 0.05 -21.90 -13.89
N MET A 59 -0.95 -22.52 -13.25
CA MET A 59 -1.72 -21.92 -12.17
C MET A 59 -0.86 -21.70 -10.93
N ASN A 60 -0.09 -22.71 -10.51
CA ASN A 60 0.82 -22.61 -9.37
C ASN A 60 1.86 -21.50 -9.58
N ASN A 61 2.47 -21.42 -10.77
CA ASN A 61 3.40 -20.35 -11.11
C ASN A 61 2.74 -18.95 -11.03
N ARG A 62 1.48 -18.84 -11.48
CA ARG A 62 0.72 -17.57 -11.36
C ARG A 62 0.41 -17.22 -9.92
N PHE A 63 0.03 -18.20 -9.09
CA PHE A 63 -0.20 -17.98 -7.66
C PHE A 63 1.08 -17.55 -6.94
N GLU A 64 2.20 -18.23 -7.18
CA GLU A 64 3.51 -17.82 -6.64
C GLU A 64 3.89 -16.40 -7.07
N ASN A 65 3.61 -16.03 -8.33
CA ASN A 65 3.87 -14.68 -8.79
C ASN A 65 2.98 -13.65 -8.09
N VAL A 66 1.68 -13.95 -7.92
CA VAL A 66 0.75 -13.10 -7.17
C VAL A 66 1.21 -12.94 -5.71
N ASP A 67 1.64 -14.01 -5.05
CA ASP A 67 2.17 -13.94 -3.68
C ASP A 67 3.41 -13.05 -3.59
N LYS A 68 4.30 -13.11 -4.59
CA LYS A 68 5.47 -12.21 -4.68
C LYS A 68 5.06 -10.75 -4.86
N GLU A 69 4.09 -10.48 -5.75
CA GLU A 69 3.58 -9.12 -5.95
C GLU A 69 2.89 -8.58 -4.69
N ILE A 70 2.09 -9.40 -4.00
CA ILE A 70 1.44 -9.02 -2.73
C ILE A 70 2.49 -8.63 -1.70
N LYS A 71 3.51 -9.48 -1.47
CA LYS A 71 4.59 -9.18 -0.52
C LYS A 71 5.33 -7.90 -0.88
N ARG A 72 5.62 -7.68 -2.17
CA ARG A 72 6.29 -6.45 -2.63
C ARG A 72 5.43 -5.21 -2.36
N VAL A 73 4.11 -5.30 -2.57
CA VAL A 73 3.18 -4.20 -2.28
C VAL A 73 3.11 -3.93 -0.77
N GLU A 74 3.05 -4.97 0.07
CA GLU A 74 3.07 -4.84 1.52
C GLU A 74 4.36 -4.16 2.02
N GLU A 75 5.53 -4.63 1.57
CA GLU A 75 6.82 -4.03 1.90
C GLU A 75 6.92 -2.57 1.45
N ARG A 76 6.44 -2.26 0.24
CA ARG A 76 6.40 -0.89 -0.27
C ARG A 76 5.53 0.01 0.60
N PHE A 77 4.32 -0.43 0.96
CA PHE A 77 3.44 0.36 1.83
C PHE A 77 4.01 0.55 3.23
N ILE A 78 4.65 -0.47 3.81
CA ILE A 78 5.34 -0.32 5.11
C ILE A 78 6.44 0.74 5.01
N SER A 79 7.22 0.73 3.92
CA SER A 79 8.29 1.70 3.68
C SER A 79 7.75 3.13 3.50
N GLU A 80 6.72 3.30 2.67
CA GLU A 80 6.09 4.60 2.41
C GLU A 80 5.48 5.19 3.69
N ILE A 81 4.73 4.38 4.46
CA ILE A 81 4.14 4.81 5.74
C ILE A 81 5.22 5.19 6.74
N THR A 82 6.30 4.42 6.83
CA THR A 82 7.42 4.71 7.75
C THR A 82 8.12 6.01 7.38
N THR A 83 8.33 6.24 6.08
CA THR A 83 8.95 7.47 5.55
C THR A 83 8.09 8.68 5.87
N ALA A 84 6.80 8.65 5.50
CA ALA A 84 5.86 9.74 5.77
C ALA A 84 5.75 10.05 7.28
N LYS A 85 5.72 9.02 8.14
CA LYS A 85 5.72 9.20 9.60
C LYS A 85 6.97 9.94 10.11
N ASN A 86 8.14 9.63 9.55
CA ASN A 86 9.39 10.26 9.95
C ASN A 86 9.51 11.69 9.42
N GLU A 87 9.03 11.95 8.21
CA GLU A 87 8.93 13.30 7.63
C GLU A 87 8.04 14.19 8.50
N PHE A 88 6.82 13.77 8.80
CA PHE A 88 5.92 14.54 9.67
C PHE A 88 6.50 14.75 11.08
N LYS A 89 7.20 13.76 11.64
CA LYS A 89 7.87 13.93 12.94
C LYS A 89 8.95 15.01 12.88
N THR A 90 9.72 15.05 11.79
CA THR A 90 10.76 16.06 11.55
C THR A 90 10.14 17.44 11.38
N GLU A 91 9.10 17.57 10.56
CA GLU A 91 8.38 18.84 10.34
C GLU A 91 7.79 19.39 11.64
N ILE A 92 7.11 18.55 12.44
CA ILE A 92 6.57 18.95 13.75
C ILE A 92 7.69 19.48 14.66
N PHE A 93 8.86 18.85 14.65
CA PHE A 93 9.99 19.30 15.45
C PHE A 93 10.57 20.63 14.94
N SER A 94 10.65 20.83 13.62
CA SER A 94 11.08 22.09 13.02
C SER A 94 10.14 23.22 13.42
N VAL A 95 8.83 23.07 13.17
CA VAL A 95 7.80 24.07 13.50
C VAL A 95 7.82 24.41 14.99
N LYS A 96 7.98 23.41 15.87
CA LYS A 96 8.09 23.64 17.32
C LYS A 96 9.30 24.50 17.68
N ASN A 97 10.45 24.28 17.04
CA ASN A 97 11.66 25.04 17.31
C ASN A 97 11.58 26.45 16.74
N GLU A 98 11.04 26.60 15.53
CA GLU A 98 10.77 27.90 14.90
C GLU A 98 9.85 28.74 15.78
N LEU A 99 8.71 28.20 16.21
CA LEU A 99 7.78 28.91 17.10
C LEU A 99 8.44 29.30 18.43
N LYS A 100 9.28 28.43 19.00
CA LYS A 100 10.04 28.75 20.23
C LYS A 100 11.02 29.90 19.98
N ALA A 101 11.70 29.92 18.83
CA ALA A 101 12.62 30.98 18.47
C ALA A 101 11.88 32.31 18.26
N GLU A 102 10.74 32.30 17.55
CA GLU A 102 9.90 33.48 17.33
C GLU A 102 9.39 34.07 18.66
N VAL A 103 8.89 33.23 19.57
CA VAL A 103 8.46 33.68 20.90
C VAL A 103 9.60 34.33 21.69
N LEU A 104 10.82 33.78 21.59
CA LEU A 104 11.99 34.36 22.24
C LEU A 104 12.40 35.69 21.59
N SER A 105 12.36 35.80 20.26
CA SER A 105 12.63 37.06 19.54
C SER A 105 11.64 38.13 19.95
N PHE A 106 10.35 37.84 19.89
CA PHE A 106 9.28 38.76 20.25
C PHE A 106 9.39 39.24 21.71
N LYS A 107 9.73 38.33 22.63
CA LYS A 107 9.98 38.70 24.04
C LYS A 107 11.16 39.68 24.18
N ASN A 108 12.23 39.47 23.42
CA ASN A 108 13.41 40.34 23.46
C ASN A 108 13.12 41.70 22.83
N GLU A 109 12.40 41.73 21.71
CA GLU A 109 11.94 42.95 21.04
C GLU A 109 11.07 43.79 21.98
N LEU A 110 10.04 43.20 22.61
CA LEU A 110 9.21 43.90 23.59
C LEU A 110 10.02 44.45 24.77
N LYS A 111 11.00 43.70 25.28
CA LYS A 111 11.87 44.17 26.37
C LYS A 111 12.71 45.37 25.92
N ALA A 112 13.23 45.34 24.69
CA ALA A 112 13.99 46.44 24.12
C ALA A 112 13.11 47.69 23.91
N GLU A 113 11.89 47.53 23.39
CA GLU A 113 10.93 48.61 23.21
C GLU A 113 10.53 49.25 24.54
N ILE A 114 10.25 48.45 25.58
CA ILE A 114 9.96 48.96 26.93
C ILE A 114 11.15 49.76 27.47
N SER A 115 12.36 49.24 27.31
CA SER A 115 13.58 49.92 27.79
C SER A 115 13.79 51.25 27.05
N ASN A 116 13.54 51.28 25.74
CA ASN A 116 13.60 52.49 24.93
C ASN A 116 12.52 53.50 25.35
N ALA A 117 11.29 53.06 25.58
CA ALA A 117 10.21 53.92 26.07
C ALA A 117 10.55 54.54 27.43
N GLN A 118 11.12 53.76 28.35
CA GLN A 118 11.60 54.25 29.66
C GLN A 118 12.69 55.33 29.50
N LEU A 119 13.68 55.09 28.64
CA LEU A 119 14.73 56.08 28.34
C LEU A 119 14.16 57.35 27.69
N THR A 120 13.20 57.19 26.78
CA THR A 120 12.52 58.31 26.11
C THR A 120 11.78 59.17 27.12
N ILE A 121 11.01 58.56 28.03
CA ILE A 121 10.30 59.29 29.09
C ILE A 121 11.30 60.01 30.00
N LEU A 122 12.38 59.35 30.42
CA LEU A 122 13.41 59.93 31.29
C LEU A 122 14.09 61.15 30.63
N LYS A 123 14.42 61.03 29.33
CA LYS A 123 15.02 62.10 28.53
C LYS A 123 14.18 63.38 28.54
N TRP A 124 12.85 63.26 28.52
CA TRP A 124 11.94 64.42 28.51
C TRP A 124 11.56 64.92 29.90
N ILE A 125 11.45 64.02 30.89
CA ILE A 125 11.04 64.38 32.26
C ILE A 125 12.15 65.11 33.03
N ILE A 126 13.42 64.74 32.86
CA ILE A 126 14.54 65.35 33.60
C ILE A 126 14.62 66.88 33.36
N PRO A 127 14.66 67.39 32.11
CA PRO A 127 14.69 68.84 31.86
C PRO A 127 13.45 69.57 32.39
N CYS A 128 12.29 68.92 32.36
CA CYS A 128 11.05 69.48 32.90
C CYS A 128 11.17 69.75 34.40
N PHE A 129 11.66 68.78 35.18
CA PHE A 129 11.91 68.95 36.61
C PHE A 129 12.99 69.97 36.94
N ILE A 130 14.09 70.02 36.17
CA ILE A 130 15.15 71.01 36.36
C ILE A 130 14.58 72.43 36.18
N THR A 131 13.72 72.61 35.17
CA THR A 131 13.09 73.91 34.87
C THR A 131 12.15 74.35 35.99
N THR A 132 11.32 73.45 36.53
CA THR A 132 10.39 73.80 37.61
C THR A 132 11.13 74.14 38.91
N ILE A 133 12.19 73.41 39.26
CA ILE A 133 13.03 73.72 40.42
C ILE A 133 13.67 75.11 40.28
N GLY A 134 14.25 75.41 39.12
CA GLY A 134 14.84 76.72 38.84
C GLY A 134 13.82 77.86 38.94
N MET A 135 12.61 77.64 38.42
CA MET A 135 11.52 78.62 38.50
C MET A 135 11.10 78.89 39.95
N ILE A 136 10.97 77.86 40.79
CA ILE A 136 10.62 78.00 42.22
C ILE A 136 11.70 78.79 42.96
N ILE A 137 12.97 78.44 42.78
CA ILE A 137 14.10 79.15 43.42
C ILE A 137 14.11 80.63 43.01
N GLY A 138 13.92 80.93 41.73
CA GLY A 138 13.88 82.30 41.22
C GLY A 138 12.74 83.13 41.82
N ILE A 139 11.54 82.53 41.97
CA ILE A 139 10.40 83.19 42.64
C ILE A 139 10.74 83.45 44.12
N LEU A 140 11.38 82.50 44.80
CA LEU A 140 11.70 82.59 46.23
C LEU A 140 12.73 83.69 46.52
N ILE A 141 13.77 83.83 45.67
CA ILE A 141 14.74 84.94 45.75
C ILE A 141 14.06 86.29 45.52
N LYS A 142 13.09 86.38 44.61
CA LYS A 142 12.36 87.64 44.32
C LYS A 142 11.44 88.07 45.47
N LEU A 143 10.99 87.13 46.30
CA LEU A 143 10.09 87.37 47.44
C LEU A 143 10.84 87.68 48.75
N LEU A 144 12.16 87.45 48.80
CA LEU A 144 13.04 87.74 49.94
C LEU A 144 13.64 89.15 49.82
#